data_AF-A0A8T5ATF3-F1
#
_entry.id   AF-A0A8T5ATF3-F1
#
_cell.length_a   1.000
_cell.length_b   1.000
_cell.length_c   1.000
_cell.angle_alpha   90.00
_cell.angle_beta   90.00
_cell.angle_gamma   90.00
#
_symmetry.space_group_name_H-M   'P 1'
#
loop_
_entity.id
_entity.type
_entity.pdbx_description
1 polymer ?
#
loop_
_entity_poly.entity_id
_entity_poly.type
_entity_poly.pdbx_seq_one_letter_code
_entity_poly.pdbx_strand_id
1 'polypeptide(L)' 'MIWEVAEAILEIEGVRMAHAVTGQFDVAVFVEFAKVEELGRIIEKIQQINGVRRTQTLIAIPQPIRK' A
#
# COMPACT_ATOMS: atom_id res chain seq x y z
N MET A 1 -8.72 -14.30 5.67
CA MET A 1 -7.87 -14.01 6.85
C MET A 1 -6.89 -12.89 6.54
N ILE A 2 -6.22 -12.26 7.53
CA ILE A 2 -5.33 -11.10 7.26
C ILE A 2 -4.20 -11.40 6.26
N TRP A 3 -3.73 -12.64 6.22
CA TRP A 3 -2.71 -13.11 5.27
C TRP A 3 -3.23 -13.13 3.83
N GLU A 4 -4.48 -13.54 3.61
CA GLU A 4 -5.10 -13.54 2.27
C GLU A 4 -5.22 -12.12 1.71
N VAL A 5 -5.48 -11.12 2.57
CA VAL A 5 -5.51 -9.71 2.16
C VAL A 5 -4.11 -9.25 1.75
N ALA A 6 -3.08 -9.58 2.52
CA ALA A 6 -1.70 -9.25 2.18
C ALA A 6 -1.25 -9.92 0.86
N GLU A 7 -1.58 -11.20 0.67
CA GLU A 7 -1.32 -11.95 -0.57
C GLU A 7 -2.04 -11.33 -1.77
N ALA A 8 -3.32 -11.00 -1.64
CA ALA A 8 -4.06 -10.33 -2.71
C ALA A 8 -3.50 -8.95 -3.07
N ILE A 9 -2.98 -8.22 -2.08
CA ILE A 9 -2.34 -6.91 -2.30
C ILE A 9 -1.00 -7.06 -3.04
N LEU A 10 -0.23 -8.13 -2.79
CA LEU A 10 1.06 -8.37 -3.46
C LEU A 10 0.93 -8.53 -4.99
N GLU A 11 -0.22 -8.99 -5.48
CA GLU A 11 -0.50 -9.15 -6.91
C GLU A 11 -0.77 -7.80 -7.64
N ILE A 12 -0.89 -6.70 -6.89
CA ILE A 12 -1.14 -5.37 -7.47
C ILE A 12 0.17 -4.76 -7.98
N GLU A 13 0.21 -4.42 -9.27
CA GLU A 13 1.33 -3.69 -9.88
C GLU A 13 1.66 -2.39 -9.11
N GLY A 14 2.94 -2.21 -8.81
CA GLY A 14 3.46 -1.09 -8.00
C GLY A 14 3.61 -1.41 -6.51
N VAL A 15 2.97 -2.48 -6.01
CA VAL A 15 3.24 -2.99 -4.66
C VAL A 15 4.57 -3.75 -4.67
N ARG A 16 5.48 -3.36 -3.77
CA ARG A 16 6.77 -4.04 -3.58
C ARG A 16 6.74 -5.05 -2.44
N MET A 17 6.00 -4.73 -1.38
CA MET A 17 5.89 -5.55 -0.18
C MET A 17 4.51 -5.36 0.43
N ALA A 18 3.93 -6.43 0.95
CA ALA A 18 2.76 -6.38 1.82
C ALA A 18 2.89 -7.47 2.88
N HIS A 19 2.70 -7.09 4.14
CA HIS A 19 2.86 -7.99 5.28
C HIS A 19 1.72 -7.81 6.26
N ALA A 20 1.19 -8.92 6.76
CA ALA A 20 0.40 -8.90 7.97
C ALA A 20 1.29 -8.45 9.14
N VAL A 21 0.83 -7.46 9.91
CA VAL A 21 1.60 -6.86 11.00
C VAL A 21 0.82 -6.88 12.30
N THR A 22 1.53 -6.85 13.42
CA THR A 22 0.95 -6.58 14.73
C THR A 22 0.92 -5.06 14.95
N GLY A 23 -0.22 -4.47 15.27
CA GLY A 23 -0.30 -3.04 15.57
C GLY A 23 -1.69 -2.45 15.36
N GLN A 24 -1.73 -1.15 15.05
CA GLN A 24 -2.99 -0.44 14.76
C GLN A 24 -3.62 -0.85 13.42
N PHE A 25 -2.81 -1.39 12.51
CA PHE A 25 -3.24 -1.87 11.20
C PHE A 25 -2.98 -3.37 11.10
N ASP A 26 -3.81 -4.05 10.31
CA ASP A 26 -3.66 -5.49 10.06
C ASP A 26 -2.58 -5.79 9.01
N VAL A 27 -2.40 -4.89 8.04
CA VAL A 27 -1.47 -5.05 6.91
C VAL A 27 -0.70 -3.76 6.67
N ALA A 28 0.63 -3.86 6.53
CA ALA A 28 1.51 -2.79 6.08
C ALA A 28 1.98 -3.06 4.65
N VAL A 29 1.93 -2.04 3.79
CA VAL A 29 2.21 -2.15 2.36
C VAL A 29 3.23 -1.10 1.95
N PHE A 30 4.25 -1.50 1.18
CA PHE A 30 5.21 -0.61 0.55
C PHE A 30 4.96 -0.56 -0.95
N VAL A 31 4.78 0.65 -1.47
CA VAL A 31 4.38 0.92 -2.86
C VAL A 31 5.39 1.85 -3.51
N GLU A 32 5.79 1.53 -4.73
CA GLU A 32 6.56 2.42 -5.60
C GLU A 32 5.72 2.83 -6.81
N PHE A 33 5.77 4.10 -7.17
CA PHE A 33 5.02 4.66 -8.28
C PHE A 33 5.84 5.79 -8.93
N ALA A 34 5.66 5.99 -10.24
CA ALA A 34 6.36 7.05 -10.97
C ALA A 34 5.54 8.35 -10.97
N LYS A 35 4.20 8.22 -10.93
CA LYS A 35 3.27 9.35 -10.99
C LYS A 35 2.17 9.22 -9.95
N VAL A 36 1.67 10.35 -9.45
CA VAL A 36 0.67 10.39 -8.38
C VAL A 36 -0.66 9.75 -8.83
N GLU A 37 -0.99 9.81 -10.12
CA GLU A 37 -2.20 9.17 -10.66
C GLU A 37 -2.15 7.64 -10.55
N GLU A 38 -0.96 7.05 -10.61
CA GLU A 38 -0.76 5.60 -10.43
C GLU A 38 -1.06 5.20 -8.98
N LEU A 39 -0.60 5.99 -8.01
CA LEU A 39 -0.90 5.78 -6.60
C LEU A 39 -2.41 5.74 -6.33
N GLY A 40 -3.19 6.64 -6.95
CA GLY A 40 -4.65 6.65 -6.83
C GLY A 40 -5.28 5.33 -7.26
N ARG A 41 -4.84 4.77 -8.40
CA ARG A 41 -5.34 3.47 -8.91
C ARG A 41 -4.93 2.30 -8.02
N ILE A 42 -3.71 2.33 -7.47
CA ILE A 42 -3.24 1.29 -6.56
C ILE A 42 -4.10 1.29 -5.28
N ILE A 43 -4.35 2.47 -4.70
CA ILE A 43 -5.20 2.61 -3.51
C ILE A 43 -6.62 2.11 -3.79
N GLU A 44 -7.20 2.48 -4.94
CA GLU A 44 -8.54 2.02 -5.33
C GLU A 44 -8.59 0.48 -5.44
N LYS A 45 -7.62 -0.14 -6.10
CA LYS A 45 -7.52 -1.62 -6.17
C LYS A 45 -7.41 -2.26 -4.80
N ILE A 46 -6.57 -1.71 -3.90
CA ILE A 46 -6.45 -2.21 -2.52
C ILE A 46 -7.79 -2.11 -1.78
N GLN A 47 -8.50 -0.99 -1.91
CA GLN A 47 -9.78 -0.77 -1.24
C GLN A 47 -10.90 -1.70 -1.75
N GLN A 48 -10.80 -2.20 -2.97
CA GLN A 48 -11.74 -3.17 -3.55
C GLN A 48 -11.49 -4.62 -3.08
N ILE A 49 -10.35 -4.91 -2.44
CA ILE A 49 -10.07 -6.25 -1.91
C ILE A 49 -11.03 -6.57 -0.76
N ASN A 50 -11.71 -7.71 -0.86
CA ASN A 50 -12.60 -8.18 0.20
C ASN A 50 -11.84 -8.32 1.53
N GLY A 51 -12.35 -7.69 2.58
CA GLY A 51 -11.71 -7.64 3.90
C GLY A 51 -10.99 -6.32 4.19
N VAL A 52 -10.69 -5.50 3.19
CA VAL A 52 -10.16 -4.15 3.40
C VAL A 52 -11.29 -3.21 3.83
N ARG A 53 -11.18 -2.66 5.05
CA ARG A 53 -12.19 -1.74 5.62
C ARG A 53 -11.76 -0.28 5.61
N ARG A 54 -10.46 -0.03 5.74
CA ARG A 54 -9.88 1.31 5.81
C ARG A 54 -8.43 1.25 5.35
N THR A 55 -7.96 2.31 4.71
CA THR A 55 -6.57 2.52 4.35
C THR A 55 -6.05 3.83 4.94
N GLN A 56 -4.75 3.89 5.21
CA GLN A 56 -4.03 5.13 5.48
C GLN A 56 -2.76 5.14 4.64
N THR A 57 -2.53 6.22 3.90
CA THR A 57 -1.39 6.34 2.98
C THR A 57 -0.37 7.31 3.57
N LEU A 58 0.87 6.84 3.72
CA LEU A 58 2.00 7.65 4.15
C LEU A 58 2.88 7.93 2.92
N ILE A 59 2.81 9.15 2.39
CA ILE A 59 3.61 9.54 1.21
C ILE A 59 4.99 9.96 1.68
N ALA A 60 6.02 9.23 1.23
CA ALA A 60 7.41 9.59 1.48
C ALA A 60 7.76 10.89 0.73
N ILE A 61 8.22 11.90 1.46
CA ILE A 61 8.71 13.16 0.88
C ILE A 61 10.23 13.03 0.70
N PRO A 62 10.77 13.24 -0.50
CA PRO A 62 12.21 13.15 -0.73
C PRO A 62 12.95 14.20 0.10
N GLN A 63 14.15 13.86 0.57
CA GLN A 63 15.01 14.81 1.27
C GLN A 63 15.35 15.98 0.33
N PRO A 64 15.19 17.25 0.76
CA PRO A 64 15.64 18.38 -0.02
C PRO A 64 17.14 18.27 -0.27
N ILE A 65 17.58 18.41 -1.52
CA ILE A 65 19.01 18.47 -1.84
C ILE A 65 19.54 19.81 -1.32
N ARG A 66 20.13 19.82 -0.13
CA ARG A 66 20.97 20.94 0.32
C ARG A 66 22.35 20.72 -0.30
N LYS A 67 22.69 21.52 -1.31
CA LYS A 67 24.08 21.71 -1.72
C LYS A 67 24.77 22.65 -0.76
#